data_AF-A0AAW2UEL4-F1
#
_entry.id   AF-A0AAW2UEL4-F1
#
_cell.length_a   1.000
_cell.length_b   1.000
_cell.length_c   1.000
_cell.angle_alpha   90.00
_cell.angle_beta   90.00
_cell.angle_gamma   90.00
#
_symmetry.space_group_name_H-M   'P 1'
#
loop_
_entity.id
_entity.type
_entity.pdbx_description
1 polymer ?
#
loop_
_entity_poly.entity_id
_entity_poly.type
_entity_poly.pdbx_seq_one_letter_code
_entity_poly.pdbx_strand_id
1 'polypeptide(L)'
;MTKVNKMLERALSIRRPPHAVEGVGAAEDDGGDETGDVSKTRKHISVAVRVTNYLTRTGYFWPIVVIGLVIVIVSSVIIHSRDLVCISASSSDHISRLRFFGFDALESDFGSLGVPWCRSKHGKTVEWTYKDLLRGLEEFVPIYETRPIKNNMHGMGFDHSFGLWFITQWLKPELMIESGAFKGHSTWVLRQAMPDTPIVSLSPRHPEKYLKKGPAYVDGNCTYFTGKDFVDFGSMDWGRVLRKHGITDRSRVLVFFDDHQNELKRLKQALKAGFKHLVFEDNYDTGTGDHYSLRQICDQFYIRGGGHSCFKDSDEARIRYRRRKFWEKAVNVEELCGPGEAWWA
;
A
#
# COMPACT_ATOMS: atom_id res chain seq x y z
N MET A 1 -37.16 -18.04 -46.88
CA MET A 1 -37.26 -17.96 -45.40
C MET A 1 -35.84 -17.86 -44.86
N THR A 2 -35.35 -16.79 -44.22
CA THR A 2 -35.94 -15.53 -43.76
C THR A 2 -34.77 -14.54 -43.67
N LYS A 3 -35.02 -13.29 -44.05
CA LYS A 3 -34.06 -12.19 -44.24
C LYS A 3 -34.45 -11.07 -43.29
N VAL A 4 -33.55 -10.56 -42.43
CA VAL A 4 -33.68 -9.26 -41.71
C VAL A 4 -32.25 -8.80 -41.33
N ASN A 5 -31.58 -7.89 -42.06
CA ASN A 5 -31.54 -6.40 -42.00
C ASN A 5 -31.19 -5.80 -40.61
N LYS A 6 -30.06 -5.08 -40.45
CA LYS A 6 -29.83 -3.61 -40.65
C LYS A 6 -30.72 -2.78 -39.69
N MET A 7 -30.30 -1.81 -38.87
CA MET A 7 -29.33 -0.70 -38.96
C MET A 7 -29.14 -0.11 -37.55
N LEU A 8 -27.99 0.53 -37.28
CA LEU A 8 -27.83 1.50 -36.19
C LEU A 8 -27.28 2.79 -36.80
N GLU A 9 -28.10 3.83 -36.93
CA GLU A 9 -27.61 5.21 -37.04
C GLU A 9 -28.75 6.25 -36.85
N ARG A 10 -28.36 7.42 -36.30
CA ARG A 10 -29.04 8.73 -36.24
C ARG A 10 -30.14 8.92 -35.19
N ALA A 11 -30.43 10.11 -34.67
CA ALA A 11 -29.74 11.40 -34.55
C ALA A 11 -30.62 12.30 -33.65
N LEU A 12 -29.96 13.20 -32.92
CA LEU A 12 -30.32 14.58 -32.53
C LEU A 12 -31.75 15.15 -32.82
N SER A 13 -32.31 15.72 -31.74
CA SER A 13 -32.91 17.07 -31.63
C SER A 13 -34.40 17.34 -31.95
N ILE A 14 -34.91 18.35 -31.21
CA ILE A 14 -36.07 19.24 -31.40
C ILE A 14 -37.40 18.84 -30.75
N ARG A 15 -37.84 19.67 -29.78
CA ARG A 15 -39.21 20.20 -29.74
C ARG A 15 -39.21 21.71 -29.46
N ARG A 16 -40.02 22.42 -30.24
CA ARG A 16 -40.30 23.87 -30.30
C ARG A 16 -41.75 24.15 -29.79
N PRO A 17 -42.15 25.43 -29.61
CA PRO A 17 -43.29 25.91 -28.80
C PRO A 17 -44.59 26.12 -29.61
N PRO A 18 -45.61 26.84 -29.07
CA PRO A 18 -45.98 28.11 -29.72
C PRO A 18 -46.48 29.26 -28.80
N HIS A 19 -46.46 30.46 -29.40
CA HIS A 19 -47.03 31.74 -28.96
C HIS A 19 -48.57 31.76 -28.92
N ALA A 20 -49.14 32.69 -28.14
CA ALA A 20 -50.44 33.31 -28.42
C ALA A 20 -50.44 34.80 -27.99
N VAL A 21 -51.07 35.63 -28.82
CA VAL A 21 -51.26 37.09 -28.77
C VAL A 21 -52.75 37.34 -28.59
N GLU A 22 -53.14 38.34 -27.79
CA GLU A 22 -54.41 39.13 -27.81
C GLU A 22 -54.42 39.98 -26.51
N GLY A 23 -54.84 41.24 -26.40
CA GLY A 23 -55.43 42.21 -27.30
C GLY A 23 -56.12 43.33 -26.46
N VAL A 24 -55.85 44.60 -26.81
CA VAL A 24 -56.76 45.79 -26.90
C VAL A 24 -57.57 46.21 -25.64
N GLY A 25 -57.42 47.42 -25.06
CA GLY A 25 -57.92 48.76 -25.49
C GLY A 25 -59.14 49.16 -24.62
N ALA A 26 -59.54 50.40 -24.30
CA ALA A 26 -59.21 51.77 -24.71
C ALA A 26 -59.97 52.79 -23.80
N ALA A 27 -59.64 54.10 -23.95
CA ALA A 27 -60.46 55.31 -23.68
C ALA A 27 -60.69 55.74 -22.21
N GLU A 28 -60.74 57.00 -21.79
CA GLU A 28 -60.69 58.39 -22.34
C GLU A 28 -60.40 59.30 -21.11
N ASP A 29 -59.42 60.20 -21.14
CA ASP A 29 -59.50 61.66 -21.36
C ASP A 29 -60.51 62.44 -20.49
N ASP A 30 -60.03 63.33 -19.60
CA ASP A 30 -60.47 64.75 -19.52
C ASP A 30 -59.61 65.57 -18.53
N GLY A 31 -59.16 66.75 -18.98
CA GLY A 31 -59.30 68.03 -18.25
C GLY A 31 -58.40 68.37 -17.06
N GLY A 32 -57.36 69.18 -17.33
CA GLY A 32 -57.32 70.56 -16.83
C GLY A 32 -56.64 70.93 -15.48
N ASP A 33 -55.53 71.65 -15.63
CA ASP A 33 -55.12 72.88 -14.91
C ASP A 33 -54.12 72.90 -13.73
N GLU A 34 -52.99 73.55 -14.07
CA GLU A 34 -52.23 74.60 -13.40
C GLU A 34 -51.50 74.45 -12.04
N THR A 35 -50.17 74.58 -12.17
CA THR A 35 -49.20 75.37 -11.37
C THR A 35 -48.56 74.79 -10.09
N GLY A 36 -47.23 74.75 -10.11
CA GLY A 36 -46.43 75.29 -9.00
C GLY A 36 -45.51 74.34 -8.22
N ASP A 37 -44.21 74.42 -8.56
CA ASP A 37 -43.04 74.31 -7.67
C ASP A 37 -42.35 72.96 -7.29
N VAL A 38 -41.22 72.75 -7.98
CA VAL A 38 -39.84 72.64 -7.41
C VAL A 38 -39.56 71.51 -6.39
N SER A 39 -38.92 70.42 -6.86
CA SER A 39 -37.45 70.20 -6.69
C SER A 39 -36.98 68.73 -6.79
N LYS A 40 -35.86 68.58 -7.52
CA LYS A 40 -34.72 67.66 -7.30
C LYS A 40 -34.93 66.15 -7.54
N THR A 41 -34.63 65.77 -8.78
CA THR A 41 -34.10 64.46 -9.18
C THR A 41 -32.76 64.13 -8.49
N ARG A 42 -32.63 62.92 -7.92
CA ARG A 42 -31.33 62.32 -7.59
C ARG A 42 -31.32 60.85 -8.04
N LYS A 43 -30.79 60.60 -9.24
CA LYS A 43 -30.45 59.26 -9.72
C LYS A 43 -29.25 58.72 -8.92
N HIS A 44 -29.41 57.57 -8.28
CA HIS A 44 -28.31 56.82 -7.67
C HIS A 44 -27.42 56.23 -8.75
N ILE A 45 -26.26 56.84 -8.98
CA ILE A 45 -25.18 56.27 -9.79
C ILE A 45 -24.50 55.17 -8.95
N SER A 46 -24.48 53.94 -9.47
CA SER A 46 -23.92 52.78 -8.78
C SER A 46 -22.41 52.91 -8.58
N VAL A 47 -21.90 52.33 -7.49
CA VAL A 47 -20.48 52.30 -7.12
C VAL A 47 -19.60 51.76 -8.26
N ALA A 48 -20.15 50.84 -9.07
CA ALA A 48 -19.48 50.28 -10.24
C ALA A 48 -19.07 51.35 -11.27
N VAL A 49 -19.90 52.38 -11.52
CA VAL A 49 -19.58 53.44 -12.50
C VAL A 49 -18.49 54.39 -11.99
N ARG A 50 -18.34 54.57 -10.67
CA ARG A 50 -17.23 55.36 -10.09
C ARG A 50 -15.89 54.66 -10.21
N VAL A 51 -15.85 53.34 -10.04
CA VAL A 51 -14.62 52.55 -10.16
C VAL A 51 -14.12 52.53 -11.60
N THR A 52 -15.03 52.39 -12.58
CA THR A 52 -14.67 52.41 -14.01
C THR A 52 -14.15 53.78 -14.45
N ASN A 53 -14.71 54.89 -13.95
CA ASN A 53 -14.24 56.24 -14.26
C ASN A 53 -12.92 56.63 -13.55
N TYR A 54 -12.55 55.95 -12.46
CA TYR A 54 -11.26 56.17 -11.79
C TYR A 54 -10.12 55.45 -12.52
N LEU A 55 -10.41 54.22 -13.01
CA LEU A 55 -9.48 53.40 -13.79
C LEU A 55 -9.19 53.98 -15.19
N THR A 56 -10.11 54.74 -15.79
CA THR A 56 -9.87 55.41 -17.09
C THR A 56 -9.18 56.77 -16.98
N ARG A 57 -9.14 57.37 -15.77
CA ARG A 57 -8.59 58.73 -15.57
C ARG A 57 -7.17 58.74 -14.98
N THR A 58 -6.72 57.65 -14.38
CA THR A 58 -5.32 57.47 -13.98
C THR A 58 -4.71 56.43 -14.91
N GLY A 59 -3.86 56.89 -15.82
CA GLY A 59 -3.30 56.08 -16.90
C GLY A 59 -2.73 54.74 -16.42
N TYR A 60 -2.67 53.79 -17.36
CA TYR A 60 -2.29 52.38 -17.22
C TYR A 60 -1.07 52.04 -16.33
N PHE A 61 -0.32 53.03 -15.85
CA PHE A 61 0.76 52.87 -14.88
C PHE A 61 0.29 52.36 -13.51
N TRP A 62 -0.82 52.86 -12.95
CA TRP A 62 -1.20 52.51 -11.57
C TRP A 62 -1.58 51.02 -11.38
N PRO A 63 -2.38 50.41 -12.27
CA PRO A 63 -2.68 48.98 -12.19
C PRO A 63 -1.43 48.10 -12.39
N ILE A 64 -0.52 48.51 -13.27
CA ILE A 64 0.73 47.78 -13.54
C ILE A 64 1.68 47.84 -12.34
N VAL A 65 1.79 49.00 -11.68
CA VAL A 65 2.59 49.17 -10.46
C VAL A 65 2.03 48.34 -9.30
N VAL A 66 0.70 48.28 -9.16
CA VAL A 66 0.05 47.44 -8.14
C VAL A 66 0.30 45.95 -8.41
N ILE A 67 0.18 45.51 -9.66
CA ILE A 67 0.49 44.11 -10.04
C ILE A 67 1.98 43.81 -9.79
N GLY A 68 2.87 44.73 -10.14
CA GLY A 68 4.32 44.61 -9.86
C GLY A 68 4.61 44.50 -8.37
N LEU A 69 3.97 45.32 -7.53
CA LEU A 69 4.09 45.25 -6.08
C LEU A 69 3.56 43.93 -5.52
N VAL A 70 2.44 43.42 -6.03
CA VAL A 70 1.92 42.10 -5.63
C VAL A 70 2.90 40.99 -6.01
N ILE A 71 3.49 41.04 -7.20
CA ILE A 71 4.51 40.06 -7.63
C ILE A 71 5.76 40.15 -6.74
N VAL A 72 6.22 41.35 -6.39
CA VAL A 72 7.36 41.55 -5.49
C VAL A 72 7.06 41.04 -4.08
N ILE A 73 5.85 41.28 -3.55
CA ILE A 73 5.45 40.78 -2.23
C ILE A 73 5.37 39.24 -2.25
N VAL A 74 4.75 38.65 -3.27
CA VAL A 74 4.67 37.18 -3.41
C VAL A 74 6.07 36.58 -3.57
N SER A 75 6.94 37.20 -4.39
CA SER A 75 8.32 36.76 -4.57
C SER A 75 9.12 36.88 -3.27
N SER A 76 8.95 37.98 -2.53
CA SER A 76 9.60 38.20 -1.23
C SER A 76 9.14 37.18 -0.19
N VAL A 77 7.84 36.84 -0.15
CA VAL A 77 7.30 35.79 0.72
C VAL A 77 7.84 34.42 0.32
N ILE A 78 7.98 34.11 -0.98
CA ILE A 78 8.57 32.85 -1.46
C ILE A 78 10.08 32.78 -1.15
N ILE A 79 10.80 33.89 -1.24
CA ILE A 79 12.24 33.96 -0.96
C ILE A 79 12.48 33.90 0.57
N HIS A 80 11.74 34.67 1.37
CA HIS A 80 11.87 34.64 2.84
C HIS A 80 11.30 33.37 3.48
N SER A 81 10.35 32.67 2.85
CA SER A 81 9.94 31.33 3.30
C SER A 81 10.98 30.26 2.97
N ARG A 82 11.84 30.48 1.98
CA ARG A 82 13.00 29.63 1.70
C ARG A 82 14.16 29.85 2.69
N ASP A 83 14.34 31.06 3.20
CA ASP A 83 15.36 31.38 4.21
C ASP A 83 14.98 30.98 5.65
N LEU A 84 13.73 30.54 5.89
CA LEU A 84 13.30 29.98 7.18
C LEU A 84 13.65 28.49 7.37
N VAL A 85 14.20 27.84 6.35
CA VAL A 85 14.77 26.49 6.48
C VAL A 85 16.27 26.66 6.70
N CYS A 86 16.70 26.51 7.95
CA CYS A 86 18.11 26.36 8.30
C CYS A 86 18.66 25.09 7.64
N ILE A 87 19.16 25.20 6.41
CA ILE A 87 20.09 24.23 5.85
C ILE A 87 21.40 24.46 6.58
N SER A 88 21.66 23.64 7.59
CA SER A 88 23.00 23.53 8.16
C SER A 88 23.93 23.08 7.03
N ALA A 89 24.82 23.98 6.62
CA ALA A 89 25.89 23.69 5.71
C ALA A 89 26.85 22.69 6.38
N SER A 90 26.75 21.43 6.01
CA SER A 90 27.76 20.42 6.30
C SER A 90 27.75 19.36 5.20
N SER A 91 28.91 19.24 4.54
CA SER A 91 29.33 18.28 3.51
C SER A 91 28.83 18.54 2.09
N SER A 92 29.58 19.40 1.41
CA SER A 92 29.80 19.40 -0.03
C SER A 92 30.24 18.01 -0.52
N ASP A 93 29.32 17.19 -1.05
CA ASP A 93 29.63 16.20 -2.11
C ASP A 93 28.39 15.51 -2.72
N HIS A 94 27.39 16.27 -3.18
CA HIS A 94 26.23 15.68 -3.88
C HIS A 94 25.87 16.31 -5.23
N ILE A 95 26.81 17.02 -5.88
CA ILE A 95 26.64 17.47 -7.27
C ILE A 95 27.20 16.42 -8.23
N SER A 96 26.54 15.27 -8.35
CA SER A 96 26.75 14.36 -9.49
C SER A 96 25.58 13.43 -9.82
N ARG A 97 24.40 13.57 -9.19
CA ARG A 97 23.25 12.69 -9.49
C ARG A 97 21.95 13.37 -9.90
N LEU A 98 21.97 14.67 -10.13
CA LEU A 98 20.83 15.37 -10.76
C LEU A 98 20.97 15.33 -12.28
N ARG A 99 20.46 14.25 -12.89
CA ARG A 99 19.84 14.20 -14.23
C ARG A 99 19.46 12.75 -14.56
N PHE A 100 18.38 12.23 -13.98
CA PHE A 100 17.42 11.38 -14.69
C PHE A 100 16.16 11.17 -13.82
N PHE A 101 15.00 11.55 -14.39
CA PHE A 101 13.64 11.55 -13.83
C PHE A 101 13.33 12.60 -12.75
N GLY A 102 12.52 13.59 -13.17
CA GLY A 102 11.84 14.52 -12.26
C GLY A 102 10.64 13.84 -11.61
N PHE A 103 10.72 13.69 -10.29
CA PHE A 103 9.57 13.62 -9.41
C PHE A 103 9.82 14.63 -8.29
N ASP A 104 9.07 15.73 -8.29
CA ASP A 104 8.88 16.60 -7.12
C ASP A 104 7.98 15.90 -6.09
N ALA A 105 8.41 14.72 -5.63
CA ALA A 105 7.90 14.13 -4.40
C ALA A 105 8.88 14.52 -3.31
N LEU A 106 8.40 15.16 -2.23
CA LEU A 106 9.15 15.22 -0.98
C LEU A 106 9.80 13.85 -0.75
N GLU A 107 11.12 13.82 -0.53
CA GLU A 107 11.86 12.62 -0.18
C GLU A 107 11.14 11.90 0.96
N SER A 108 10.40 10.87 0.59
CA SER A 108 9.72 9.98 1.49
C SER A 108 10.78 8.99 1.98
N ASP A 109 10.97 8.85 3.29
CA ASP A 109 11.91 7.88 3.91
C ASP A 109 11.68 6.41 3.45
N PHE A 110 10.59 6.18 2.75
CA PHE A 110 10.17 4.89 2.21
C PHE A 110 10.94 4.56 0.93
N GLY A 111 11.61 3.40 0.93
CA GLY A 111 12.27 2.88 -0.26
C GLY A 111 11.28 2.74 -1.43
N SER A 112 11.64 3.29 -2.60
CA SER A 112 10.92 3.03 -3.85
C SER A 112 10.96 1.54 -4.19
N LEU A 113 9.82 0.95 -4.56
CA LEU A 113 9.53 -0.39 -5.15
C LEU A 113 10.73 -1.19 -5.71
N GLY A 114 11.70 -1.50 -4.85
CA GLY A 114 12.94 -2.16 -5.18
C GLY A 114 13.06 -3.46 -4.40
N VAL A 115 13.99 -4.32 -4.83
CA VAL A 115 14.35 -5.53 -4.09
C VAL A 115 14.69 -5.14 -2.64
N PRO A 116 14.09 -5.76 -1.60
CA PRO A 116 14.43 -5.45 -0.21
C PRO A 116 15.93 -5.53 0.01
N TRP A 117 16.56 -4.47 0.54
CA TRP A 117 18.01 -4.37 0.68
C TRP A 117 18.53 -5.00 1.98
N CYS A 118 18.08 -6.22 2.28
CA CYS A 118 18.66 -7.03 3.34
C CYS A 118 19.89 -7.78 2.79
N ARG A 119 21.07 -7.45 3.31
CA ARG A 119 22.29 -8.20 3.01
C ARG A 119 22.64 -9.06 4.21
N SER A 120 23.07 -10.30 3.95
CA SER A 120 23.70 -11.11 4.99
C SER A 120 24.82 -10.32 5.65
N LYS A 121 24.81 -10.26 6.99
CA LYS A 121 25.86 -9.62 7.79
C LYS A 121 27.26 -10.14 7.43
N HIS A 122 27.34 -11.39 6.99
CA HIS A 122 28.59 -12.07 6.64
C HIS A 122 28.86 -12.09 5.13
N GLY A 123 28.07 -11.36 4.33
CA GLY A 123 28.20 -11.35 2.87
C GLY A 123 27.88 -12.69 2.19
N LYS A 124 27.39 -13.69 2.94
CA LYS A 124 26.99 -14.98 2.38
C LYS A 124 25.74 -14.80 1.52
N THR A 125 25.78 -15.37 0.33
CA THR A 125 24.64 -15.45 -0.58
C THR A 125 24.07 -16.86 -0.56
N VAL A 126 22.89 -17.02 -1.15
CA VAL A 126 22.32 -18.32 -1.48
C VAL A 126 23.22 -19.07 -2.48
N GLU A 127 23.13 -20.40 -2.45
CA GLU A 127 23.92 -21.27 -3.33
C GLU A 127 23.29 -21.46 -4.72
N TRP A 128 21.97 -21.33 -4.81
CA TRP A 128 21.25 -21.45 -6.08
C TRP A 128 21.50 -20.22 -6.97
N THR A 129 21.41 -20.46 -8.28
CA THR A 129 21.66 -19.47 -9.32
C THR A 129 20.37 -19.08 -10.05
N TYR A 130 20.46 -18.05 -10.89
CA TYR A 130 19.36 -17.69 -11.79
C TYR A 130 18.94 -18.85 -12.73
N LYS A 131 19.89 -19.72 -13.13
CA LYS A 131 19.57 -20.89 -13.96
C LYS A 131 18.76 -21.93 -13.18
N ASP A 132 19.01 -22.07 -11.88
CA ASP A 132 18.23 -22.96 -11.02
C ASP A 132 16.80 -22.44 -10.87
N LEU A 133 16.63 -21.13 -10.69
CA LEU A 133 15.30 -20.51 -10.65
C LEU A 133 14.52 -20.70 -11.96
N LEU A 134 15.17 -20.54 -13.12
CA LEU A 134 14.52 -20.76 -14.41
C LEU A 134 14.04 -22.20 -14.57
N ARG A 135 14.87 -23.19 -14.24
CA ARG A 135 14.48 -24.61 -14.26
C ARG A 135 13.34 -24.89 -13.29
N GLY A 136 13.43 -24.35 -12.07
CA GLY A 136 12.36 -24.46 -11.09
C GLY A 136 11.05 -23.87 -11.61
N LEU A 137 11.11 -22.75 -12.34
CA LEU A 137 9.92 -22.11 -12.91
C LEU A 137 9.31 -22.97 -14.03
N GLU A 138 10.12 -23.54 -14.91
CA GLU A 138 9.69 -24.47 -15.95
C GLU A 138 8.97 -25.70 -15.37
N GLU A 139 9.46 -26.23 -14.25
CA GLU A 139 8.83 -27.34 -13.53
C GLU A 139 7.55 -26.90 -12.78
N PHE A 140 7.58 -25.73 -12.16
CA PHE A 140 6.50 -25.29 -11.26
C PHE A 140 5.26 -24.76 -11.99
N VAL A 141 5.42 -24.11 -13.14
CA VAL A 141 4.29 -23.56 -13.92
C VAL A 141 3.19 -24.61 -14.18
N PRO A 142 3.48 -25.78 -14.78
CA PRO A 142 2.44 -26.79 -15.02
C PRO A 142 1.84 -27.34 -13.71
N ILE A 143 2.63 -27.41 -12.63
CA ILE A 143 2.12 -27.79 -11.31
C ILE A 143 1.10 -26.76 -10.82
N TYR A 144 1.44 -25.46 -10.84
CA TYR A 144 0.57 -24.37 -10.39
C TYR A 144 -0.75 -24.28 -11.19
N GLU A 145 -0.73 -24.67 -12.46
CA GLU A 145 -1.94 -24.78 -13.28
C GLU A 145 -2.91 -25.83 -12.75
N THR A 146 -2.43 -26.89 -12.08
CA THR A 146 -3.28 -27.93 -11.49
C THR A 146 -3.87 -27.56 -10.12
N ARG A 147 -3.49 -26.41 -9.55
CA ARG A 147 -3.91 -26.01 -8.18
C ARG A 147 -5.43 -26.14 -7.97
N PRO A 148 -5.87 -26.64 -6.80
CA PRO A 148 -7.28 -26.82 -6.49
C PRO A 148 -8.02 -25.48 -6.30
N ILE A 149 -7.30 -24.43 -5.87
CA ILE A 149 -7.85 -23.11 -5.58
C ILE A 149 -7.46 -22.16 -6.71
N LYS A 150 -8.30 -22.04 -7.75
CA LYS A 150 -8.00 -21.18 -8.91
C LYS A 150 -7.97 -19.69 -8.55
N ASN A 151 -8.93 -19.26 -7.76
CA ASN A 151 -9.04 -17.90 -7.23
C ASN A 151 -8.71 -17.90 -5.74
N ASN A 152 -7.44 -17.63 -5.42
CA ASN A 152 -6.94 -17.55 -4.05
C ASN A 152 -6.92 -16.09 -3.53
N MET A 153 -7.97 -15.32 -3.80
CA MET A 153 -8.10 -13.97 -3.26
C MET A 153 -7.93 -13.98 -1.73
N HIS A 154 -7.07 -13.07 -1.24
CA HIS A 154 -6.58 -12.95 0.15
C HIS A 154 -5.57 -14.01 0.61
N GLY A 155 -5.05 -14.84 -0.28
CA GLY A 155 -3.95 -15.74 0.05
C GLY A 155 -2.84 -15.66 -0.99
N MET A 156 -1.85 -16.50 -0.79
CA MET A 156 -0.66 -16.58 -1.62
C MET A 156 -0.95 -16.70 -3.13
N GLY A 157 -0.29 -15.85 -3.92
CA GLY A 157 -0.31 -15.84 -5.39
C GLY A 157 0.83 -16.63 -6.03
N PHE A 158 1.03 -16.48 -7.34
CA PHE A 158 2.01 -17.28 -8.11
C PHE A 158 3.45 -17.13 -7.61
N ASP A 159 3.94 -15.89 -7.48
CA ASP A 159 5.35 -15.62 -7.15
C ASP A 159 5.75 -16.20 -5.78
N HIS A 160 4.88 -16.00 -4.79
CA HIS A 160 5.07 -16.53 -3.45
C HIS A 160 4.93 -18.06 -3.42
N SER A 161 4.00 -18.62 -4.19
CA SER A 161 3.85 -20.08 -4.33
C SER A 161 5.09 -20.71 -4.95
N PHE A 162 5.65 -20.07 -5.98
CA PHE A 162 6.89 -20.51 -6.61
C PHE A 162 8.06 -20.43 -5.64
N GLY A 163 8.22 -19.31 -4.93
CA GLY A 163 9.28 -19.13 -3.93
C GLY A 163 9.24 -20.21 -2.85
N LEU A 164 8.05 -20.50 -2.30
CA LEU A 164 7.86 -21.55 -1.31
C LEU A 164 8.17 -22.94 -1.89
N TRP A 165 7.64 -23.27 -3.07
CA TRP A 165 7.90 -24.56 -3.72
C TRP A 165 9.40 -24.77 -3.98
N PHE A 166 10.05 -23.76 -4.57
CA PHE A 166 11.45 -23.81 -4.96
C PHE A 166 12.37 -23.99 -3.75
N ILE A 167 12.19 -23.19 -2.69
CA ILE A 167 13.05 -23.29 -1.51
C ILE A 167 12.83 -24.60 -0.75
N THR A 168 11.60 -25.12 -0.76
CA THR A 168 11.30 -26.44 -0.18
C THR A 168 12.03 -27.55 -0.94
N GLN A 169 11.98 -27.54 -2.27
CA GLN A 169 12.71 -28.47 -3.13
C GLN A 169 14.23 -28.36 -3.00
N TRP A 170 14.73 -27.14 -2.79
CA TRP A 170 16.16 -26.89 -2.58
C TRP A 170 16.65 -27.47 -1.25
N LEU A 171 15.91 -27.21 -0.16
CA LEU A 171 16.30 -27.62 1.20
C LEU A 171 16.06 -29.10 1.49
N LYS A 172 15.06 -29.72 0.83
CA LYS A 172 14.65 -31.12 1.03
C LYS A 172 14.48 -31.44 2.53
N PRO A 173 13.57 -30.74 3.22
CA PRO A 173 13.36 -30.93 4.64
C PRO A 173 12.80 -32.33 4.95
N GLU A 174 12.99 -32.79 6.18
CA GLU A 174 12.38 -34.03 6.71
C GLU A 174 11.04 -33.77 7.38
N LEU A 175 10.75 -32.50 7.70
CA LEU A 175 9.46 -32.04 8.22
C LEU A 175 9.20 -30.61 7.74
N MET A 176 7.98 -30.35 7.30
CA MET A 176 7.50 -29.00 6.97
C MET A 176 6.47 -28.57 7.99
N ILE A 177 6.65 -27.38 8.55
CA ILE A 177 5.73 -26.75 9.50
C ILE A 177 5.11 -25.54 8.80
N GLU A 178 3.79 -25.44 8.81
CA GLU A 178 3.02 -24.31 8.32
C GLU A 178 2.30 -23.66 9.50
N SER A 179 2.41 -22.34 9.64
CA SER A 179 1.60 -21.55 10.56
C SER A 179 0.75 -20.59 9.74
N GLY A 180 -0.56 -20.82 9.70
CA GLY A 180 -1.49 -20.11 8.83
C GLY A 180 -1.86 -20.93 7.59
N ALA A 181 -2.92 -21.72 7.69
CA ALA A 181 -3.33 -22.62 6.58
C ALA A 181 -4.36 -21.98 5.64
N PHE A 182 -5.21 -21.09 6.16
CA PHE A 182 -6.37 -20.53 5.47
C PHE A 182 -7.20 -21.57 4.69
N LYS A 183 -7.26 -21.48 3.36
CA LYS A 183 -7.95 -22.42 2.46
C LYS A 183 -7.10 -23.65 2.10
N GLY A 184 -5.84 -23.73 2.53
CA GLY A 184 -4.92 -24.85 2.30
C GLY A 184 -4.06 -24.73 1.04
N HIS A 185 -3.95 -23.54 0.43
CA HIS A 185 -3.18 -23.37 -0.80
C HIS A 185 -1.67 -23.57 -0.57
N SER A 186 -1.10 -22.96 0.46
CA SER A 186 0.30 -23.18 0.87
C SER A 186 0.56 -24.63 1.27
N THR A 187 -0.38 -25.28 1.98
CA THR A 187 -0.28 -26.71 2.28
C THR A 187 -0.20 -27.55 1.00
N TRP A 188 -1.02 -27.22 -0.01
CA TRP A 188 -0.97 -27.86 -1.33
C TRP A 188 0.39 -27.65 -2.01
N VAL A 189 0.92 -26.42 -1.99
CA VAL A 189 2.24 -26.10 -2.54
C VAL A 189 3.34 -26.92 -1.87
N LEU A 190 3.36 -27.01 -0.54
CA LEU A 190 4.31 -27.82 0.22
C LEU A 190 4.21 -29.31 -0.15
N ARG A 191 2.99 -29.84 -0.31
CA ARG A 191 2.77 -31.21 -0.76
C ARG A 191 3.25 -31.45 -2.19
N GLN A 192 3.07 -30.48 -3.10
CA GLN A 192 3.61 -30.60 -4.46
C GLN A 192 5.13 -30.50 -4.50
N ALA A 193 5.75 -29.78 -3.56
CA ALA A 193 7.20 -29.73 -3.45
C ALA A 193 7.75 -31.07 -2.93
N MET A 194 7.21 -31.59 -1.84
CA MET A 194 7.71 -32.80 -1.20
C MET A 194 6.56 -33.81 -0.90
N PRO A 195 6.20 -34.68 -1.87
CA PRO A 195 5.00 -35.53 -1.80
C PRO A 195 4.91 -36.44 -0.59
N ASP A 196 6.03 -36.97 -0.10
CA ASP A 196 6.05 -37.94 1.01
C ASP A 196 6.44 -37.32 2.36
N THR A 197 6.87 -36.06 2.38
CA THR A 197 7.36 -35.42 3.60
C THR A 197 6.19 -35.03 4.52
N PRO A 198 6.27 -35.31 5.83
CA PRO A 198 5.24 -34.90 6.77
C PRO A 198 5.03 -33.38 6.82
N ILE A 199 3.77 -32.97 6.97
CA ILE A 199 3.39 -31.56 7.16
C ILE A 199 2.69 -31.44 8.53
N VAL A 200 3.07 -30.43 9.30
CA VAL A 200 2.36 -29.99 10.51
C VAL A 200 1.80 -28.61 10.25
N SER A 201 0.48 -28.45 10.31
CA SER A 201 -0.18 -27.17 10.04
C SER A 201 -0.89 -26.64 11.28
N LEU A 202 -0.57 -25.40 11.66
CA LEU A 202 -1.16 -24.68 12.78
C LEU A 202 -2.09 -23.61 12.23
N SER A 203 -3.39 -23.70 12.53
CA SER A 203 -4.34 -22.68 12.08
C SER A 203 -5.55 -22.63 13.01
N PRO A 204 -6.05 -21.44 13.40
CA PRO A 204 -7.26 -21.35 14.21
C PRO A 204 -8.46 -22.10 13.59
N ARG A 205 -8.53 -22.12 12.25
CA ARG A 205 -9.62 -22.75 11.50
C ARG A 205 -9.07 -23.79 10.51
N HIS A 206 -9.65 -24.98 10.53
CA HIS A 206 -9.31 -26.05 9.59
C HIS A 206 -9.73 -25.70 8.15
N PRO A 207 -8.89 -25.98 7.12
CA PRO A 207 -9.19 -25.65 5.72
C PRO A 207 -10.52 -26.23 5.21
N GLU A 208 -10.92 -27.41 5.68
CA GLU A 208 -12.22 -28.04 5.37
C GLU A 208 -13.41 -27.11 5.64
N LYS A 209 -13.30 -26.21 6.63
CA LYS A 209 -14.38 -25.27 6.96
C LYS A 209 -14.63 -24.22 5.86
N TYR A 210 -13.75 -24.12 4.86
CA TYR A 210 -13.89 -23.24 3.70
C TYR A 210 -14.53 -23.95 2.50
N LEU A 211 -14.60 -25.28 2.48
CA LEU A 211 -15.25 -26.05 1.39
C LEU A 211 -16.71 -25.66 1.15
N LYS A 212 -17.40 -25.21 2.22
CA LYS A 212 -18.79 -24.72 2.13
C LYS A 212 -18.92 -23.37 1.40
N LYS A 213 -17.83 -22.60 1.30
CA LYS A 213 -17.80 -21.24 0.72
C LYS A 213 -17.11 -21.20 -0.64
N GLY A 214 -16.44 -22.28 -1.03
CA GLY A 214 -15.69 -22.39 -2.28
C GLY A 214 -14.58 -23.42 -2.20
N PRO A 215 -13.72 -23.50 -3.23
CA PRO A 215 -12.61 -24.43 -3.26
C PRO A 215 -11.66 -24.24 -2.08
N ALA A 216 -11.28 -25.34 -1.46
CA ALA A 216 -10.25 -25.44 -0.43
C ALA A 216 -9.51 -26.76 -0.60
N TYR A 217 -8.32 -26.86 -0.02
CA TYR A 217 -7.50 -28.05 -0.03
C TYR A 217 -7.27 -28.56 1.39
N VAL A 218 -7.39 -29.87 1.56
CA VAL A 218 -7.10 -30.56 2.80
C VAL A 218 -6.16 -31.70 2.44
N ASP A 219 -4.97 -31.71 3.03
CA ASP A 219 -4.01 -32.78 2.82
C ASP A 219 -4.29 -33.93 3.80
N GLY A 220 -4.48 -35.15 3.27
CA GLY A 220 -4.80 -36.32 4.09
C GLY A 220 -3.67 -36.80 4.99
N ASN A 221 -2.42 -36.39 4.71
CA ASN A 221 -1.23 -36.78 5.48
C ASN A 221 -0.66 -35.61 6.31
N CYS A 222 -1.42 -34.52 6.44
CA CYS A 222 -1.04 -33.36 7.24
C CYS A 222 -1.59 -33.50 8.65
N THR A 223 -0.75 -33.22 9.64
CA THR A 223 -1.17 -33.12 11.03
C THR A 223 -1.65 -31.70 11.31
N TYR A 224 -2.96 -31.54 11.43
CA TYR A 224 -3.59 -30.25 11.70
C TYR A 224 -3.83 -29.99 13.19
N PHE A 225 -3.27 -28.90 13.71
CA PHE A 225 -3.62 -28.33 15.02
C PHE A 225 -4.59 -27.17 14.81
N THR A 226 -5.89 -27.45 14.91
CA THR A 226 -6.94 -26.48 14.54
C THR A 226 -8.15 -26.53 15.47
N GLY A 227 -8.97 -25.47 15.48
CA GLY A 227 -10.18 -25.41 16.31
C GLY A 227 -9.86 -25.56 17.80
N LYS A 228 -10.45 -26.56 18.46
CA LYS A 228 -10.20 -26.84 19.89
C LYS A 228 -8.77 -27.31 20.18
N ASP A 229 -8.10 -27.90 19.18
CA ASP A 229 -6.75 -28.44 19.30
C ASP A 229 -5.70 -27.43 18.77
N PHE A 230 -6.14 -26.22 18.41
CA PHE A 230 -5.25 -25.15 17.98
C PHE A 230 -4.35 -24.70 19.13
N VAL A 231 -3.06 -24.62 18.85
CA VAL A 231 -2.06 -24.03 19.73
C VAL A 231 -1.21 -23.09 18.88
N ASP A 232 -1.04 -21.85 19.35
CA ASP A 232 -0.17 -20.88 18.68
C ASP A 232 1.27 -21.41 18.57
N PHE A 233 1.95 -21.10 17.46
CA PHE A 233 3.33 -21.52 17.20
C PHE A 233 4.28 -21.24 18.37
N GLY A 234 4.14 -20.09 19.03
CA GLY A 234 4.99 -19.69 20.16
C GLY A 234 4.78 -20.49 21.45
N SER A 235 3.63 -21.17 21.56
CA SER A 235 3.23 -21.94 22.74
C SER A 235 3.31 -23.45 22.51
N MET A 236 3.69 -23.88 21.31
CA MET A 236 3.76 -25.30 20.95
C MET A 236 4.90 -26.02 21.66
N ASP A 237 4.64 -27.24 22.16
CA ASP A 237 5.66 -28.16 22.66
C ASP A 237 6.40 -28.81 21.47
N TRP A 238 7.31 -28.04 20.87
CA TRP A 238 8.10 -28.48 19.72
C TRP A 238 8.92 -29.74 20.01
N GLY A 239 9.38 -29.95 21.24
CA GLY A 239 10.12 -31.16 21.60
C GLY A 239 9.27 -32.42 21.46
N ARG A 240 8.00 -32.36 21.87
CA ARG A 240 7.05 -33.48 21.69
C ARG A 240 6.66 -33.66 20.23
N VAL A 241 6.37 -32.58 19.51
CA VAL A 241 5.97 -32.65 18.10
C VAL A 241 7.10 -33.26 17.26
N LEU A 242 8.34 -32.76 17.40
CA LEU A 242 9.48 -33.28 16.64
C LEU A 242 9.75 -34.75 16.94
N ARG A 243 9.70 -35.17 18.21
CA ARG A 243 9.85 -36.59 18.59
C ARG A 243 8.77 -37.48 17.99
N LYS A 244 7.51 -37.02 17.93
CA LYS A 244 6.41 -37.75 17.30
C LYS A 244 6.67 -38.00 15.81
N HIS A 245 7.32 -37.06 15.13
CA HIS A 245 7.68 -37.17 13.71
C HIS A 245 9.10 -37.73 13.49
N GLY A 246 9.79 -38.22 14.53
CA GLY A 246 11.13 -38.80 14.41
C GLY A 246 12.25 -37.81 14.09
N ILE A 247 12.00 -36.50 14.23
CA ILE A 247 12.97 -35.46 13.89
C ILE A 247 13.96 -35.26 15.04
N THR A 248 15.23 -35.50 14.77
CA THR A 248 16.34 -35.30 15.73
C THR A 248 17.15 -34.05 15.41
N ASP A 249 17.29 -33.69 14.13
CA ASP A 249 17.97 -32.48 13.69
C ASP A 249 16.97 -31.39 13.23
N ARG A 250 16.89 -30.31 14.01
CA ARG A 250 16.05 -29.14 13.69
C ARG A 250 16.51 -28.38 12.45
N SER A 251 17.75 -28.59 11.99
CA SER A 251 18.24 -28.01 10.74
C SER A 251 17.62 -28.66 9.51
N ARG A 252 16.94 -29.81 9.66
CA ARG A 252 16.21 -30.49 8.58
C ARG A 252 14.73 -30.10 8.53
N VAL A 253 14.32 -29.07 9.28
CA VAL A 253 12.93 -28.60 9.35
C VAL A 253 12.78 -27.28 8.62
N LEU A 254 11.77 -27.20 7.75
CA LEU A 254 11.33 -25.95 7.13
C LEU A 254 10.10 -25.42 7.87
N VAL A 255 10.10 -24.14 8.24
CA VAL A 255 8.94 -23.46 8.83
C VAL A 255 8.47 -22.36 7.88
N PHE A 256 7.19 -22.40 7.52
CA PHE A 256 6.52 -21.41 6.70
C PHE A 256 5.48 -20.65 7.53
N PHE A 257 5.51 -19.31 7.50
CA PHE A 257 4.61 -18.42 8.23
C PHE A 257 3.74 -17.61 7.29
N ASP A 258 2.42 -17.79 7.39
CA ASP A 258 1.34 -17.07 6.69
C ASP A 258 0.16 -16.82 7.67
N ASP A 259 0.47 -16.61 8.95
CA ASP A 259 -0.51 -16.50 10.03
C ASP A 259 -0.89 -15.05 10.38
N HIS A 260 -0.41 -14.11 9.57
CA HIS A 260 -0.55 -12.68 9.75
C HIS A 260 -0.16 -12.24 11.17
N GLN A 261 0.86 -12.85 11.77
CA GLN A 261 1.45 -12.39 13.02
C GLN A 261 2.69 -11.56 12.74
N ASN A 262 3.05 -10.69 13.68
CA ASN A 262 4.31 -9.94 13.60
C ASN A 262 5.50 -10.88 13.34
N GLU A 263 6.19 -10.68 12.21
CA GLU A 263 7.23 -11.61 11.75
C GLU A 263 8.48 -11.55 12.63
N LEU A 264 8.80 -10.39 13.23
CA LEU A 264 9.89 -10.29 14.22
C LEU A 264 9.59 -11.16 15.46
N LYS A 265 8.32 -11.20 15.90
CA LYS A 265 7.90 -12.10 16.99
C LYS A 265 8.05 -13.57 16.57
N ARG A 266 7.60 -13.94 15.36
CA ARG A 266 7.73 -15.30 14.82
C ARG A 266 9.18 -15.72 14.66
N LEU A 267 10.05 -14.84 14.17
CA LEU A 267 11.49 -15.05 14.10
C LEU A 267 12.08 -15.36 15.49
N LYS A 268 11.80 -14.53 16.51
CA LYS A 268 12.26 -14.77 17.89
C LYS A 268 11.76 -16.11 18.45
N GLN A 269 10.50 -16.46 18.20
CA GLN A 269 9.92 -17.73 18.63
C GLN A 269 10.57 -18.93 17.93
N ALA A 270 10.79 -18.84 16.63
CA ALA A 270 11.43 -19.89 15.84
C ALA A 270 12.89 -20.11 16.25
N LEU A 271 13.63 -19.02 16.48
CA LEU A 271 15.00 -19.07 17.01
C LEU A 271 15.04 -19.70 18.40
N LYS A 272 14.12 -19.33 19.30
CA LYS A 272 14.00 -19.96 20.63
C LYS A 272 13.68 -21.46 20.53
N ALA A 273 12.89 -21.86 19.54
CA ALA A 273 12.59 -23.27 19.26
C ALA A 273 13.74 -24.03 18.56
N GLY A 274 14.78 -23.32 18.09
CA GLY A 274 15.96 -23.89 17.45
C GLY A 274 15.81 -24.14 15.94
N PHE A 275 14.80 -23.56 15.29
CA PHE A 275 14.62 -23.66 13.83
C PHE A 275 15.50 -22.67 13.08
N LYS A 276 15.95 -23.06 11.88
CA LYS A 276 16.89 -22.28 11.05
C LYS A 276 16.36 -21.92 9.66
N HIS A 277 15.56 -22.80 9.06
CA HIS A 277 14.97 -22.54 7.74
C HIS A 277 13.57 -21.99 7.92
N LEU A 278 13.45 -20.67 7.74
CA LEU A 278 12.22 -19.92 7.93
C LEU A 278 11.87 -19.23 6.62
N VAL A 279 10.60 -19.35 6.22
CA VAL A 279 10.03 -18.64 5.08
C VAL A 279 8.82 -17.87 5.61
N PHE A 280 8.73 -16.61 5.25
CA PHE A 280 7.64 -15.73 5.63
C PHE A 280 6.88 -15.32 4.38
N GLU A 281 5.56 -15.44 4.44
CA GLU A 281 4.61 -14.84 3.50
C GLU A 281 4.46 -13.34 3.84
N ASP A 282 3.74 -12.59 3.00
CA ASP A 282 3.37 -11.19 3.24
C ASP A 282 4.55 -10.20 3.31
N ASN A 283 5.10 -9.90 2.13
CA ASN A 283 6.25 -9.01 2.00
C ASN A 283 5.87 -7.51 1.94
N TYR A 284 5.10 -7.04 2.92
CA TYR A 284 4.55 -5.68 2.95
C TYR A 284 5.61 -4.58 2.89
N ASP A 285 5.34 -3.52 2.13
CA ASP A 285 6.12 -2.28 2.15
C ASP A 285 5.99 -1.57 3.51
N THR A 286 7.01 -0.81 3.90
CA THR A 286 6.92 0.07 5.08
C THR A 286 5.70 0.98 4.97
N GLY A 287 4.89 1.01 6.03
CA GLY A 287 3.64 1.77 6.07
C GLY A 287 2.43 1.07 5.48
N THR A 288 2.54 -0.18 5.01
CA THR A 288 1.44 -1.02 4.50
C THR A 288 1.25 -2.29 5.36
N GLY A 289 0.30 -3.17 5.01
CA GLY A 289 0.13 -4.49 5.65
C GLY A 289 -0.56 -4.53 7.00
N ASP A 290 -1.26 -5.61 7.33
CA ASP A 290 -1.97 -5.74 8.61
C ASP A 290 -1.05 -6.18 9.78
N HIS A 291 0.19 -6.54 9.48
CA HIS A 291 1.23 -6.89 10.44
C HIS A 291 2.62 -6.41 9.99
N TYR A 292 3.62 -6.62 10.85
CA TYR A 292 4.99 -6.19 10.60
C TYR A 292 5.80 -7.30 9.94
N SER A 293 6.23 -7.02 8.70
CA SER A 293 6.91 -8.00 7.84
C SER A 293 8.43 -7.89 7.87
N LEU A 294 9.11 -8.95 7.41
CA LEU A 294 10.56 -8.98 7.22
C LEU A 294 11.01 -7.89 6.24
N ARG A 295 10.23 -7.61 5.18
CA ARG A 295 10.58 -6.48 4.29
C ARG A 295 10.59 -5.18 5.04
N GLN A 296 9.62 -4.91 5.90
CA GLN A 296 9.68 -3.72 6.71
C GLN A 296 11.00 -3.74 7.48
N ILE A 297 11.32 -4.79 8.25
CA ILE A 297 12.62 -4.93 8.97
C ILE A 297 13.84 -4.58 8.09
N CYS A 298 13.78 -4.96 6.81
CA CYS A 298 14.83 -4.81 5.83
C CYS A 298 14.80 -3.50 5.01
N ASP A 299 13.69 -2.76 4.98
CA ASP A 299 13.51 -1.51 4.22
C ASP A 299 13.88 -0.30 5.07
N GLN A 300 14.42 0.72 4.39
CA GLN A 300 15.51 1.59 4.81
C GLN A 300 15.26 2.67 5.87
N PHE A 301 16.37 3.22 6.38
CA PHE A 301 16.45 4.69 6.46
C PHE A 301 17.51 5.35 5.54
N TYR A 302 18.54 4.65 5.02
CA TYR A 302 19.39 5.03 3.82
C TYR A 302 20.46 3.95 3.42
N ILE A 303 20.07 2.68 3.50
CA ILE A 303 20.82 1.43 3.75
C ILE A 303 22.10 1.03 2.93
N ARG A 304 23.04 0.31 3.60
CA ARG A 304 23.48 -1.06 3.18
C ARG A 304 23.37 -2.09 4.32
N GLY A 305 22.39 -3.01 4.25
CA GLY A 305 22.11 -4.05 5.27
C GLY A 305 20.67 -4.23 5.79
N GLY A 306 19.90 -3.17 6.03
CA GLY A 306 18.58 -3.23 6.71
C GLY A 306 18.33 -2.00 7.62
N GLY A 307 17.09 -1.73 8.07
CA GLY A 307 16.81 -0.83 9.22
C GLY A 307 15.70 0.22 9.06
N HIS A 308 15.06 0.58 10.18
CA HIS A 308 13.99 1.60 10.32
C HIS A 308 14.51 2.92 10.90
N SER A 309 13.75 4.00 10.72
CA SER A 309 13.96 5.26 11.43
C SER A 309 13.49 5.15 12.88
N CYS A 310 14.42 5.34 13.82
CA CYS A 310 14.13 5.37 15.25
C CYS A 310 13.87 6.77 15.82
N PHE A 311 13.92 7.79 14.97
CA PHE A 311 13.58 9.17 15.34
C PHE A 311 12.09 9.26 15.67
N LYS A 312 11.76 9.76 16.86
CA LYS A 312 10.36 9.82 17.33
C LYS A 312 9.47 10.76 16.52
N ASP A 313 10.08 11.77 15.90
CA ASP A 313 9.43 12.77 15.06
C ASP A 313 9.48 12.42 13.56
N SER A 314 10.01 11.25 13.19
CA SER A 314 10.03 10.78 11.81
C SER A 314 8.64 10.52 11.24
N ASP A 315 8.56 10.54 9.90
CA ASP A 315 7.36 10.15 9.18
C ASP A 315 7.00 8.69 9.41
N GLU A 316 7.99 7.82 9.54
CA GLU A 316 7.80 6.43 9.89
C GLU A 316 7.14 6.28 11.27
N ALA A 317 7.64 6.97 12.29
CA ALA A 317 7.06 6.97 13.63
C ALA A 317 5.60 7.44 13.62
N ARG A 318 5.32 8.54 12.92
CA ARG A 318 3.97 9.09 12.77
C ARG A 318 3.02 8.11 12.08
N ILE A 319 3.47 7.43 11.03
CA ILE A 319 2.67 6.45 10.28
C ILE A 319 2.42 5.21 11.15
N ARG A 320 3.45 4.66 11.79
CA ARG A 320 3.31 3.50 12.70
C ARG A 320 2.35 3.77 13.84
N TYR A 321 2.45 4.93 14.49
CA TYR A 321 1.54 5.34 15.55
C TYR A 321 0.08 5.40 15.07
N ARG A 322 -0.17 5.94 13.87
CA ARG A 322 -1.52 5.94 13.27
C ARG A 322 -1.99 4.51 12.99
N ARG A 323 -1.15 3.66 12.41
CA ARG A 323 -1.49 2.27 12.04
C ARG A 323 -1.82 1.41 13.25
N ARG A 324 -1.10 1.56 14.36
CA ARG A 324 -1.36 0.83 15.62
C ARG A 324 -2.78 1.04 16.15
N LYS A 325 -3.42 2.17 15.83
CA LYS A 325 -4.82 2.43 16.21
C LYS A 325 -5.83 1.57 15.44
N PHE A 326 -5.46 1.10 14.25
CA PHE A 326 -6.33 0.31 13.37
C PHE A 326 -5.95 -1.17 13.35
N TRP A 327 -4.68 -1.50 13.59
CA TRP A 327 -4.14 -2.85 13.49
C TRP A 327 -3.38 -3.17 14.78
N GLU A 328 -3.96 -4.04 15.62
CA GLU A 328 -3.36 -4.45 16.90
C GLU A 328 -1.95 -5.05 16.74
N LYS A 329 -1.69 -5.68 15.59
CA LYS A 329 -0.44 -6.36 15.27
C LYS A 329 0.61 -5.44 14.63
N ALA A 330 0.25 -4.19 14.32
CA ALA A 330 1.20 -3.19 13.87
C ALA A 330 2.07 -2.75 15.04
N VAL A 331 3.38 -2.70 14.81
CA VAL A 331 4.36 -2.27 15.82
C VAL A 331 4.57 -0.77 15.77
N ASN A 332 4.70 -0.17 16.95
CA ASN A 332 5.16 1.21 17.08
C ASN A 332 6.68 1.30 17.23
N VAL A 333 7.22 2.51 17.06
CA VAL A 333 8.65 2.80 17.19
C VAL A 333 9.17 2.50 18.60
N GLU A 334 8.36 2.67 19.66
CA GLU A 334 8.83 2.35 21.02
C GLU A 334 9.03 0.84 21.25
N GLU A 335 8.45 -0.01 20.40
CA GLU A 335 8.64 -1.46 20.43
C GLU A 335 9.84 -1.90 19.57
N LEU A 336 10.21 -1.09 18.58
CA LEU A 336 11.27 -1.36 17.60
C LEU A 336 12.59 -0.66 17.91
N CYS A 337 12.58 0.36 18.76
CA CYS A 337 13.72 1.20 19.06
C CYS A 337 13.99 1.26 20.56
N GLY A 338 15.28 1.24 20.91
CA GLY A 338 15.76 1.32 22.27
C GLY A 338 15.90 2.76 22.77
N PRO A 339 16.39 2.93 24.00
CA PRO A 339 16.69 4.25 24.55
C PRO A 339 17.61 5.06 23.64
N GLY A 340 17.36 6.37 23.52
CA GLY A 340 18.17 7.27 22.69
C GLY A 340 18.03 7.02 21.18
N GLU A 341 16.88 6.52 20.72
CA GLU A 341 16.60 6.28 19.29
C GLU A 341 17.56 5.26 18.66
N ALA A 342 18.12 4.39 19.51
CA ALA A 342 18.99 3.31 19.07
C ALA A 342 18.16 2.18 18.45
N TRP A 343 18.68 1.56 17.39
CA TRP A 343 18.10 0.32 16.87
C TRP A 343 18.44 -0.85 17.81
N TRP A 344 17.46 -1.71 18.15
CA TRP A 344 17.75 -2.95 18.87
C TRP A 344 18.50 -3.89 17.91
N ALA A 345 19.81 -4.05 18.14
CA ALA A 345 20.66 -4.98 17.38
C ALA A 345 20.36 -6.45 17.70
#